data_AF-A0A3D9L9F0-F1
#
_entry.id   AF-A0A3D9L9F0-F1
#
_cell.length_a   1.000
_cell.length_b   1.000
_cell.length_c   1.000
_cell.angle_alpha   90.00
_cell.angle_beta   90.00
_cell.angle_gamma   90.00
#
_symmetry.space_group_name_H-M   'P 1'
#
loop_
_entity.id
_entity.type
_entity.pdbx_description
1 polymer ?
#
loop_
_entity_poly.entity_id
_entity_poly.type
_entity_poly.pdbx_seq_one_letter_code
_entity_poly.pdbx_strand_id
1 'polypeptide(L)'
;MQNGTVQNAMKTQDRMRDGTMPDPIEDPTPERASRFLAGEQARWETDQSVWQHPHETTPYGPSLVETFEAAHPDGEVTVIDLMLGLDQYQGASQDFEDHLIGIVQSRAMQLARDRVEPVEAEKLLRLPQRAQLRVFEKLTVLAEQVFDWMRSQGMDPVPGAASLPPLVTEADRKRAAQD
;
A
#
# COMPACT_ATOMS: atom_id res chain seq x y z
N MET A 1 16.96 25.84 80.11
CA MET A 1 18.30 25.60 79.54
C MET A 1 18.28 24.27 78.80
N GLN A 2 18.69 24.29 77.53
CA GLN A 2 19.27 23.22 76.69
C GLN A 2 18.52 21.87 76.45
N ASN A 3 18.02 21.74 75.21
CA ASN A 3 18.31 20.75 74.16
C ASN A 3 18.63 19.28 74.51
N GLY A 4 17.99 18.36 73.76
CA GLY A 4 18.47 16.97 73.66
C GLY A 4 17.64 16.01 72.79
N THR A 5 17.61 16.26 71.47
CA THR A 5 17.72 15.28 70.36
C THR A 5 16.65 14.18 70.13
N VAL A 6 16.36 14.05 68.84
CA VAL A 6 15.26 13.36 68.17
C VAL A 6 15.65 11.92 67.75
N GLN A 7 14.67 11.03 67.91
CA GLN A 7 14.35 9.78 67.17
C GLN A 7 15.49 8.91 66.62
N ASN A 8 15.49 7.63 67.04
CA ASN A 8 15.76 6.56 66.09
C ASN A 8 15.16 5.20 66.48
N ALA A 9 14.64 4.52 65.45
CA ALA A 9 14.46 3.08 65.29
C ALA A 9 13.43 2.34 66.18
N MET A 10 12.14 2.49 65.84
CA MET A 10 11.21 1.37 65.98
C MET A 10 11.39 0.42 64.79
N LYS A 11 11.94 -0.75 65.08
CA LYS A 11 12.00 -1.93 64.22
C LYS A 11 10.59 -2.50 64.10
N THR A 12 9.93 -2.29 62.97
CA THR A 12 8.68 -3.00 62.65
C THR A 12 9.04 -4.22 61.79
N GLN A 13 8.84 -5.39 62.39
CA GLN A 13 8.81 -6.67 61.70
C GLN A 13 7.68 -6.69 60.66
N ASP A 14 7.86 -7.58 59.68
CA ASP A 14 6.82 -8.27 58.93
C ASP A 14 6.14 -7.52 57.77
N ARG A 15 6.74 -7.68 56.58
CA ARG A 15 5.99 -8.00 55.36
C ARG A 15 6.92 -8.65 54.34
N MET A 16 7.07 -9.97 54.45
CA MET A 16 7.26 -10.79 53.26
C MET A 16 5.98 -10.66 52.44
N ARG A 17 6.00 -9.78 51.43
CA ARG A 17 4.98 -9.71 50.39
C ARG A 17 5.64 -10.01 49.06
N ASP A 18 5.36 -11.23 48.62
CA ASP A 18 5.05 -11.59 47.25
C ASP A 18 6.12 -11.26 46.20
N GLY A 19 6.98 -12.24 45.98
CA GLY A 19 7.83 -12.33 44.80
C GLY A 19 7.03 -12.70 43.56
N THR A 20 6.07 -11.86 43.17
CA THR A 20 5.54 -11.90 41.81
C THR A 20 6.47 -11.02 40.97
N MET A 21 7.48 -11.66 40.37
CA MET A 21 8.01 -11.11 39.12
C MET A 21 6.81 -10.92 38.18
N PRO A 22 6.70 -9.80 37.43
CA PRO A 22 5.78 -9.79 36.30
C PRO A 22 6.12 -11.02 35.46
N ASP A 23 5.09 -11.81 35.11
CA ASP A 23 5.27 -12.94 34.21
C ASP A 23 6.13 -12.48 33.03
N PRO A 24 7.16 -13.26 32.63
CA PRO A 24 7.84 -12.97 31.37
C PRO A 24 6.74 -12.85 30.33
N ILE A 25 6.76 -11.79 29.52
CA ILE A 25 5.94 -11.74 28.31
C ILE A 25 6.20 -13.08 27.61
N GLU A 26 5.23 -13.99 27.64
CA GLU A 26 5.40 -15.30 27.03
C GLU A 26 5.74 -15.03 25.57
N ASP A 27 6.99 -15.29 25.20
CA ASP A 27 7.41 -15.22 23.80
C ASP A 27 6.39 -16.04 23.02
N PRO A 28 5.72 -15.45 22.00
CA PRO A 28 4.64 -16.13 21.32
C PRO A 28 5.18 -17.44 20.77
N THR A 29 4.68 -18.56 21.32
CA THR A 29 5.03 -19.90 20.84
C THR A 29 4.89 -19.91 19.31
N PRO A 30 5.82 -20.52 18.55
CA PRO A 30 5.84 -20.45 17.08
C PRO A 30 4.48 -20.77 16.43
N GLU A 31 3.69 -21.67 17.03
CA GLU A 31 2.34 -22.01 16.56
C GLU A 31 1.32 -20.87 16.71
N ARG A 32 1.37 -20.10 17.80
CA ARG A 32 0.49 -18.92 18.02
C ARG A 32 0.86 -17.79 17.07
N ALA A 33 2.16 -17.53 16.89
CA ALA A 33 2.66 -16.56 15.91
C ALA A 33 2.23 -16.92 14.48
N SER A 34 2.33 -18.19 14.10
CA SER A 34 1.93 -18.68 12.78
C SER A 34 0.43 -18.51 12.51
N ARG A 35 -0.44 -18.80 13.49
CA ARG A 35 -1.90 -18.59 13.34
C ARG A 35 -2.28 -17.12 13.28
N PHE A 36 -1.59 -16.27 14.03
CA PHE A 36 -1.79 -14.83 13.99
C PHE A 36 -1.45 -14.26 12.61
N LEU A 37 -0.26 -14.59 12.08
CA LEU A 37 0.18 -14.20 10.74
C LEU A 37 -0.77 -14.69 9.63
N ALA A 38 -1.26 -15.94 9.73
CA ALA A 38 -2.24 -16.46 8.77
C ALA A 38 -3.57 -15.68 8.81
N GLY A 39 -3.99 -15.21 10.00
CA GLY A 39 -5.17 -14.37 10.16
C GLY A 39 -4.99 -12.96 9.58
N GLU A 40 -3.80 -12.38 9.72
CA GLU A 40 -3.46 -11.08 9.12
C GLU A 40 -3.37 -11.16 7.60
N GLN A 41 -2.74 -12.20 7.05
CA GLN A 41 -2.68 -12.45 5.61
C GLN A 41 -4.07 -12.58 5.00
N ALA A 42 -4.93 -13.43 5.58
CA ALA A 42 -6.30 -13.60 5.08
C ALA A 42 -7.14 -12.31 5.12
N ARG A 43 -6.93 -11.44 6.13
CA ARG A 43 -7.59 -10.12 6.18
C ARG A 43 -7.07 -9.23 5.06
N TRP A 44 -5.76 -9.14 4.92
CA TRP A 44 -5.11 -8.34 3.90
C TRP A 44 -5.51 -8.76 2.49
N GLU A 45 -5.61 -10.07 2.21
CA GLU A 45 -6.01 -10.61 0.90
C GLU A 45 -7.42 -10.18 0.46
N THR A 46 -8.28 -9.77 1.39
CA THR A 46 -9.67 -9.40 1.12
C THR A 46 -9.96 -7.90 1.31
N ASP A 47 -9.03 -7.18 1.95
CA ASP A 47 -9.18 -5.76 2.23
C ASP A 47 -8.88 -4.92 0.97
N GLN A 48 -9.92 -4.26 0.46
CA GLN A 48 -9.82 -3.44 -0.75
C GLN A 48 -9.20 -2.06 -0.53
N SER A 49 -8.81 -1.72 0.69
CA SER A 49 -8.23 -0.43 1.06
C SER A 49 -6.73 -0.48 1.33
N VAL A 50 -6.10 -1.65 1.33
CA VAL A 50 -4.66 -1.81 1.65
C VAL A 50 -3.73 -0.98 0.77
N TRP A 51 -4.15 -0.66 -0.46
CA TRP A 51 -3.38 0.18 -1.37
C TRP A 51 -3.28 1.65 -0.95
N GLN A 52 -4.13 2.11 -0.04
CA GLN A 52 -4.10 3.47 0.52
C GLN A 52 -2.87 3.69 1.41
N HIS A 53 -2.13 2.62 1.69
CA HIS A 53 -0.93 2.60 2.50
C HIS A 53 0.24 1.98 1.71
N PRO A 54 0.65 2.57 0.57
CA PRO A 54 1.55 1.92 -0.39
C PRO A 54 2.94 1.61 0.17
N HIS A 55 3.37 2.37 1.19
CA HIS A 55 4.66 2.26 1.88
C HIS A 55 4.61 1.42 3.16
N GLU A 56 3.44 0.94 3.58
CA GLU A 56 3.34 0.07 4.76
C GLU A 56 3.79 -1.36 4.41
N THR A 57 4.56 -1.96 5.32
CA THR A 57 4.99 -3.36 5.28
C THR A 57 3.78 -4.29 5.14
N THR A 58 3.74 -5.09 4.08
CA THR A 58 2.67 -6.07 3.89
C THR A 58 2.86 -7.27 4.83
N PRO A 59 1.84 -8.11 5.05
CA PRO A 59 1.99 -9.38 5.76
C PRO A 59 2.92 -10.40 5.08
N TYR A 60 3.45 -10.09 3.89
CA TYR A 60 4.42 -10.87 3.15
C TYR A 60 5.85 -10.30 3.26
N GLY A 61 6.03 -9.19 3.98
CA GLY A 61 7.34 -8.57 4.23
C GLY A 61 7.45 -7.18 3.60
N PRO A 62 7.82 -7.05 2.31
CA PRO A 62 8.01 -5.74 1.69
C PRO A 62 6.72 -4.90 1.63
N SER A 63 6.86 -3.59 1.43
CA SER A 63 5.73 -2.71 1.06
C SER A 63 5.26 -2.98 -0.39
N LEU A 64 4.14 -2.37 -0.79
CA LEU A 64 3.63 -2.52 -2.15
C LEU A 64 4.56 -1.87 -3.18
N VAL A 65 5.09 -0.69 -2.84
CA VAL A 65 6.07 0.01 -3.67
C VAL A 65 7.37 -0.79 -3.78
N GLU A 66 7.91 -1.27 -2.66
CA GLU A 66 9.13 -2.08 -2.66
C GLU A 66 8.97 -3.36 -3.49
N THR A 67 7.79 -4.01 -3.40
CA THR A 67 7.50 -5.21 -4.19
C THR A 67 7.46 -4.89 -5.69
N PHE A 68 6.91 -3.74 -6.06
CA PHE A 68 6.83 -3.30 -7.45
C PHE A 68 8.21 -2.93 -8.01
N GLU A 69 9.00 -2.14 -7.28
CA GLU A 69 10.36 -1.74 -7.66
C GLU A 69 11.28 -2.96 -7.81
N ALA A 70 11.18 -3.93 -6.88
CA ALA A 70 11.96 -5.16 -6.95
C ALA A 70 11.60 -6.04 -8.17
N ALA A 71 10.36 -5.95 -8.65
CA ALA A 71 9.90 -6.69 -9.84
C ALA A 71 10.33 -6.03 -11.15
N HIS A 72 10.67 -4.74 -11.15
CA HIS A 72 11.06 -3.96 -12.32
C HIS A 72 12.39 -3.23 -12.09
N PRO A 73 13.50 -3.98 -11.88
CA PRO A 73 14.81 -3.35 -11.65
C PRO A 73 15.31 -2.65 -12.93
N ASP A 74 16.09 -1.58 -12.75
CA ASP A 74 16.89 -0.93 -13.79
C ASP A 74 16.12 -0.37 -15.02
N GLY A 75 15.25 0.62 -14.80
CA GLY A 75 14.76 1.49 -15.88
C GLY A 75 13.79 0.82 -16.86
N GLU A 76 13.22 -0.32 -16.49
CA GLU A 76 12.10 -0.91 -17.21
C GLU A 76 10.89 0.02 -17.13
N VAL A 77 10.50 0.57 -18.28
CA VAL A 77 9.29 1.37 -18.40
C VAL A 77 8.09 0.45 -18.22
N THR A 78 7.26 0.72 -17.22
CA THR A 78 6.02 0.00 -16.97
C THR A 78 4.83 0.70 -17.61
N VAL A 79 3.65 0.06 -17.56
CA VAL A 79 2.41 0.72 -18.01
C VAL A 79 2.05 1.96 -17.17
N ILE A 80 2.48 2.00 -15.90
CA ILE A 80 2.28 3.16 -15.02
C ILE A 80 3.15 4.32 -15.51
N ASP A 81 4.42 4.06 -15.81
CA ASP A 81 5.34 5.07 -16.37
C ASP A 81 4.84 5.62 -17.70
N LEU A 82 4.33 4.75 -18.58
CA LEU A 82 3.74 5.17 -19.85
C LEU A 82 2.55 6.11 -19.65
N MET A 83 1.68 5.82 -18.67
CA MET A 83 0.55 6.67 -18.34
C MET A 83 1.04 8.02 -17.83
N LEU A 84 1.90 8.04 -16.80
CA LEU A 84 2.36 9.27 -16.16
C LEU A 84 3.24 10.12 -17.09
N GLY A 85 3.84 9.51 -18.11
CA GLY A 85 4.57 10.20 -19.18
C GLY A 85 3.70 10.93 -20.21
N LEU A 86 2.37 10.76 -20.21
CA LEU A 86 1.50 11.50 -21.13
C LEU A 86 1.36 12.97 -20.71
N ASP A 87 1.22 13.87 -21.68
CA ASP A 87 1.13 15.33 -21.46
C ASP A 87 0.07 15.73 -20.42
N GLN A 88 -1.07 15.04 -20.40
CA GLN A 88 -2.17 15.31 -19.48
C GLN A 88 -1.88 14.94 -18.02
N TYR A 89 -0.82 14.16 -17.77
CA TYR A 89 -0.34 13.81 -16.43
C TYR A 89 0.98 14.51 -16.08
N GLN A 90 1.46 15.42 -16.92
CA GLN A 90 2.64 16.20 -16.58
C GLN A 90 2.44 16.95 -15.26
N GLY A 91 3.34 16.71 -14.31
CA GLY A 91 3.27 17.29 -12.98
C GLY A 91 2.43 16.49 -11.98
N ALA A 92 1.96 15.29 -12.33
CA ALA A 92 1.43 14.35 -11.35
C ALA A 92 2.43 14.18 -10.18
N SER A 93 1.91 14.12 -8.95
CA SER A 93 2.77 14.02 -7.78
C SER A 93 3.36 12.62 -7.63
N GLN A 94 4.52 12.52 -6.97
CA GLN A 94 5.10 11.22 -6.59
C GLN A 94 4.12 10.41 -5.74
N ASP A 95 3.40 11.06 -4.82
CA ASP A 95 2.38 10.37 -4.03
C ASP A 95 1.30 9.74 -4.92
N PHE A 96 0.91 10.38 -6.03
CA PHE A 96 -0.07 9.79 -6.94
C PHE A 96 0.47 8.53 -7.63
N GLU A 97 1.73 8.57 -8.05
CA GLU A 97 2.43 7.40 -8.59
C GLU A 97 2.50 6.27 -7.56
N ASP A 98 2.93 6.54 -6.34
CA ASP A 98 3.08 5.53 -5.28
C ASP A 98 1.75 4.84 -4.94
N HIS A 99 0.65 5.60 -4.90
CA HIS A 99 -0.68 5.03 -4.65
C HIS A 99 -1.23 4.28 -5.88
N LEU A 100 -0.86 4.71 -7.10
CA LEU A 100 -1.19 3.99 -8.32
C LEU A 100 -0.44 2.65 -8.38
N ILE A 101 0.83 2.63 -8.00
CA ILE A 101 1.61 1.41 -7.78
C ILE A 101 0.92 0.55 -6.71
N GLY A 102 0.56 1.14 -5.57
CA GLY A 102 -0.12 0.46 -4.48
C GLY A 102 -1.40 -0.25 -4.92
N ILE A 103 -2.26 0.42 -5.69
CA ILE A 103 -3.53 -0.18 -6.12
C ILE A 103 -3.31 -1.26 -7.17
N VAL A 104 -2.39 -1.07 -8.12
CA VAL A 104 -2.08 -2.10 -9.13
C VAL A 104 -1.48 -3.34 -8.45
N GLN A 105 -0.50 -3.14 -7.57
CA GLN A 105 0.24 -4.22 -6.91
C GLN A 105 -0.66 -5.00 -5.93
N SER A 106 -1.46 -4.31 -5.12
CA SER A 106 -2.37 -4.99 -4.18
C SER A 106 -3.41 -5.82 -4.92
N ARG A 107 -4.03 -5.29 -5.99
CA ARG A 107 -4.99 -6.03 -6.82
C ARG A 107 -4.36 -7.26 -7.46
N ALA A 108 -3.10 -7.16 -7.89
CA ALA A 108 -2.37 -8.30 -8.43
C ALA A 108 -2.14 -9.38 -7.36
N MET A 109 -1.64 -9.01 -6.18
CA MET A 109 -1.38 -9.92 -5.07
C MET A 109 -2.65 -10.57 -4.51
N GLN A 110 -3.76 -9.82 -4.46
CA GLN A 110 -5.08 -10.30 -4.01
C GLN A 110 -5.81 -11.13 -5.08
N LEU A 111 -5.22 -11.33 -6.27
CA LEU A 111 -5.85 -12.00 -7.41
C LEU A 111 -7.21 -11.40 -7.79
N ALA A 112 -7.36 -10.09 -7.61
CA ALA A 112 -8.61 -9.39 -7.86
C ALA A 112 -9.04 -9.53 -9.33
N ARG A 113 -10.35 -9.49 -9.61
CA ARG A 113 -10.89 -9.69 -10.97
C ARG A 113 -10.58 -8.53 -11.91
N ASP A 114 -10.55 -7.34 -11.35
CA ASP A 114 -10.25 -6.05 -11.98
C ASP A 114 -8.75 -5.77 -12.08
N ARG A 115 -7.87 -6.67 -11.58
CA ARG A 115 -6.42 -6.47 -11.62
C ARG A 115 -5.93 -6.15 -13.04
N VAL A 116 -4.96 -5.24 -13.06
CA VAL A 116 -4.07 -5.00 -14.19
C VAL A 116 -2.81 -5.79 -13.88
N GLU A 117 -2.35 -6.60 -14.83
CA GLU A 117 -1.02 -7.20 -14.68
C GLU A 117 0.00 -6.07 -14.74
N PRO A 118 0.96 -5.99 -13.81
CA PRO A 118 2.11 -5.11 -13.97
C PRO A 118 2.92 -5.67 -15.14
N VAL A 119 2.62 -5.18 -16.34
CA VAL A 119 3.26 -5.59 -17.58
C VAL A 119 4.24 -4.50 -17.98
N GLU A 120 5.46 -4.89 -18.34
CA GLU A 120 6.43 -4.02 -19.01
C GLU A 120 5.79 -3.35 -20.24
N ALA A 121 6.04 -2.06 -20.42
CA ALA A 121 5.53 -1.26 -21.53
C ALA A 121 5.73 -1.94 -22.88
N GLU A 122 6.91 -2.51 -23.12
CA GLU A 122 7.20 -3.20 -24.38
C GLU A 122 6.31 -4.42 -24.63
N LYS A 123 6.03 -5.20 -23.59
CA LYS A 123 5.16 -6.38 -23.69
C LYS A 123 3.72 -5.95 -23.99
N LEU A 124 3.25 -4.88 -23.36
CA LEU A 124 1.94 -4.30 -23.64
C LEU A 124 1.83 -3.85 -25.10
N LEU A 125 2.80 -3.11 -25.62
CA LEU A 125 2.78 -2.58 -26.98
C LEU A 125 2.84 -3.65 -28.08
N ARG A 126 3.25 -4.88 -27.74
CA ARG A 126 3.23 -6.04 -28.66
C ARG A 126 1.88 -6.77 -28.68
N LEU A 127 0.96 -6.46 -27.77
CA LEU A 127 -0.37 -7.07 -27.76
C LEU A 127 -1.22 -6.54 -28.92
N PRO A 128 -2.27 -7.27 -29.35
CA PRO A 128 -3.28 -6.73 -30.26
C PRO A 128 -3.93 -5.46 -29.68
N GLN A 129 -4.33 -4.50 -30.52
CA GLN A 129 -4.92 -3.22 -30.07
C GLN A 129 -6.08 -3.40 -29.09
N ARG A 130 -6.98 -4.37 -29.34
CA ARG A 130 -8.08 -4.70 -28.42
C ARG A 130 -7.62 -5.17 -27.04
N ALA A 131 -6.47 -5.83 -26.94
CA ALA A 131 -5.90 -6.25 -25.66
C ALA A 131 -5.21 -5.07 -24.96
N GLN A 132 -4.47 -4.23 -25.70
CA GLN A 132 -3.90 -2.98 -25.16
C GLN A 132 -4.99 -2.07 -24.58
N LEU A 133 -6.08 -1.86 -25.34
CA LEU A 133 -7.22 -1.07 -24.93
C LEU A 133 -7.80 -1.55 -23.60
N ARG A 134 -8.01 -2.86 -23.44
CA ARG A 134 -8.54 -3.44 -22.20
C ARG A 134 -7.63 -3.21 -21.00
N VAL A 135 -6.31 -3.21 -21.19
CA VAL A 135 -5.36 -2.89 -20.13
C VAL A 135 -5.48 -1.41 -19.75
N PHE A 136 -5.48 -0.50 -20.72
CA PHE A 136 -5.62 0.93 -20.44
C PHE A 136 -6.97 1.30 -19.83
N GLU A 137 -8.07 0.65 -20.23
CA GLU A 137 -9.39 0.87 -19.62
C GLU A 137 -9.39 0.47 -18.14
N LYS A 138 -8.81 -0.69 -17.81
CA LYS A 138 -8.67 -1.11 -16.41
C LYS A 138 -7.77 -0.17 -15.61
N LEU A 139 -6.64 0.23 -16.18
CA LEU A 139 -5.73 1.18 -15.54
C LEU A 139 -6.41 2.54 -15.31
N THR A 140 -7.24 3.00 -16.24
CA THR A 140 -8.04 4.23 -16.09
C THR A 140 -8.94 4.13 -14.85
N VAL A 141 -9.66 3.02 -14.68
CA VAL A 141 -10.54 2.83 -13.52
C VAL A 141 -9.75 2.84 -12.20
N LEU A 142 -8.60 2.18 -12.16
CA LEU A 142 -7.76 2.17 -10.95
C LEU A 142 -7.18 3.56 -10.65
N ALA A 143 -6.71 4.27 -11.67
CA ALA A 143 -6.19 5.61 -11.53
C ALA A 143 -7.27 6.61 -11.09
N GLU A 144 -8.50 6.51 -11.62
CA GLU A 144 -9.65 7.30 -11.16
C GLU A 144 -9.93 7.05 -9.68
N GLN A 145 -9.91 5.77 -9.26
CA GLN A 145 -10.11 5.42 -7.86
C GLN A 145 -9.05 6.05 -6.94
N VAL A 146 -7.78 6.01 -7.33
CA VAL A 146 -6.68 6.65 -6.58
C VAL A 146 -6.86 8.16 -6.56
N PHE A 147 -7.13 8.77 -7.71
CA PHE A 147 -7.31 10.21 -7.85
C PHE A 147 -8.43 10.74 -6.95
N ASP A 148 -9.61 10.13 -7.03
CA ASP A 148 -10.79 10.53 -6.26
C ASP A 148 -10.56 10.37 -4.76
N TRP A 149 -9.91 9.27 -4.36
CA TRP A 149 -9.55 9.05 -2.96
C TRP A 149 -8.55 10.10 -2.47
N MET A 150 -7.45 10.35 -3.19
CA MET A 150 -6.46 11.36 -2.81
C MET A 150 -7.09 12.76 -2.70
N ARG A 151 -7.96 13.12 -3.66
CA ARG A 151 -8.73 14.37 -3.57
C ARG A 151 -9.64 14.41 -2.35
N SER A 152 -10.27 13.29 -1.98
CA SER A 152 -11.08 13.19 -0.75
C SER A 152 -10.27 13.38 0.53
N GLN A 153 -8.97 13.08 0.49
CA GLN A 153 -8.02 13.34 1.58
C GLN A 153 -7.46 14.78 1.58
N GLY A 154 -7.87 15.62 0.61
CA GLY A 154 -7.40 16.99 0.47
C GLY A 154 -6.06 17.13 -0.26
N MET A 155 -5.60 16.08 -0.94
CA MET A 155 -4.38 16.10 -1.76
C MET A 155 -4.68 16.60 -3.18
N ASP A 156 -3.62 16.99 -3.92
CA ASP A 156 -3.69 17.43 -5.31
C ASP A 156 -2.85 16.49 -6.21
N PRO A 157 -3.37 15.30 -6.57
CA PRO A 157 -2.60 14.26 -7.26
C PRO A 157 -2.13 14.67 -8.65
N VAL A 158 -2.96 15.43 -9.38
CA VAL A 158 -2.62 16.04 -10.67
C VAL A 158 -2.94 17.54 -10.58
N PRO A 159 -1.93 18.42 -10.62
CA PRO A 159 -2.11 19.84 -10.34
C PRO A 159 -3.22 20.51 -11.15
N GLY A 160 -4.19 21.07 -10.44
CA GLY A 160 -5.31 21.80 -11.06
C GLY A 160 -6.33 20.94 -11.79
N ALA A 161 -6.20 19.61 -11.78
CA ALA A 161 -7.19 18.70 -12.35
C ALA A 161 -8.39 18.57 -11.41
N ALA A 162 -9.59 18.83 -11.94
CA ALA A 162 -10.85 18.60 -11.23
C ALA A 162 -11.31 17.13 -11.32
N SER A 163 -10.91 16.44 -12.38
CA SER A 163 -11.14 15.03 -12.65
C SER A 163 -9.93 14.45 -13.35
N LEU A 164 -9.71 13.15 -13.23
CA LEU A 164 -8.62 12.49 -13.93
C LEU A 164 -8.86 12.58 -15.46
N PRO A 165 -7.90 13.06 -16.26
CA PRO A 165 -8.00 13.00 -17.71
C PRO A 165 -8.06 11.54 -18.18
N PRO A 166 -8.96 11.13 -19.09
CA PRO A 166 -9.07 9.73 -19.49
C PRO A 166 -7.82 9.27 -20.25
N LEU A 167 -7.27 8.09 -19.93
CA LEU A 167 -6.19 7.50 -20.74
C LEU A 167 -6.71 7.03 -22.12
N VAL A 168 -7.96 6.59 -22.17
CA VAL A 168 -8.59 6.02 -23.35
C VAL A 168 -9.66 6.97 -23.86
N THR A 169 -9.46 7.52 -25.07
CA THR A 169 -10.46 8.36 -25.72
C THR A 169 -11.48 7.52 -26.49
N GLU A 170 -12.63 8.12 -26.80
CA GLU A 170 -13.63 7.49 -27.66
C GLU A 170 -13.09 7.19 -29.08
N ALA A 171 -12.12 7.97 -29.55
CA ALA A 171 -11.45 7.70 -30.82
C ALA A 171 -10.59 6.43 -30.76
N ASP A 172 -9.97 6.15 -29.61
CA ASP A 172 -9.17 4.93 -29.40
C ASP A 172 -10.05 3.70 -29.37
N ARG A 173 -11.22 3.77 -28.71
CA ARG A 173 -12.22 2.70 -28.73
C ARG A 173 -12.71 2.39 -30.14
N LYS A 174 -13.00 3.43 -30.93
CA LYS A 174 -13.46 3.28 -32.32
C LYS A 174 -12.39 2.64 -33.21
N ARG A 175 -11.12 3.00 -33.03
CA ARG A 175 -9.99 2.39 -33.76
C ARG A 175 -9.84 0.90 -33.42
N ALA A 176 -9.85 0.56 -32.13
CA ALA A 176 -9.72 -0.84 -31.70
C ALA A 176 -10.92 -1.73 -32.09
N ALA A 177 -12.10 -1.15 -32.33
CA ALA A 177 -13.28 -1.88 -32.79
C ALA A 177 -13.25 -2.20 -34.30
N GLN A 178 -12.40 -1.53 -35.07
CA GLN A 178 -12.26 -1.69 -36.52
C GLN A 178 -11.19 -2.73 -36.91
N ASP A 179 -10.23 -2.99 -36.02
CA ASP A 179 -9.28 -4.13 -36.06
C ASP A 179 -9.93 -5.42 -35.54
#